data_AF-A0A9D3Y563-F1
#
_entry.id   AF-A0A9D3Y563-F1
#
_cell.length_a   1.000
_cell.length_b   1.000
_cell.length_c   1.000
_cell.angle_alpha   90.00
_cell.angle_beta   90.00
_cell.angle_gamma   90.00
#
_symmetry.space_group_name_H-M   'P 1'
#
loop_
_entity.id
_entity.type
_entity.pdbx_description
1 polymer ?
#
loop_
_entity_poly.entity_id
_entity_poly.type
_entity_poly.pdbx_seq_one_letter_code
_entity_poly.pdbx_strand_id
1 'polypeptide(L)'
;MGGGRNYSSGGVRSHSGAPREQISCPDFKNDIEDEDVGDVHTYKMSCPRGSGVFVMDPLTGCITMTKVWDLDAANKRLGEETVVCTVTATDRRGLTSTAMFNIKIKEDDDNKPFLSQTSYVYCPTVGSTSGSGPYSASGTGGLTYGDLSSYAKGTKFETTLRVTDSAGHYDESPVTMFFCDPPAPSKPNSASGASSASATSGGIDHFLFWLIPALLLLALMAGLAVYVIRRCIQGGRCGSCYQSRAVKTIRPDRPL
;
A
#
# COMPACT_ATOMS: atom_id res chain seq x y z
N MET A 1 -12.37 6.91 -35.80
CA MET A 1 -11.28 6.62 -34.84
C MET A 1 -11.80 6.93 -33.44
N GLY A 2 -12.40 5.94 -32.78
CA GLY A 2 -12.99 6.12 -31.44
C GLY A 2 -11.89 6.34 -30.40
N GLY A 3 -12.09 7.29 -29.49
CA GLY A 3 -11.20 7.50 -28.36
C GLY A 3 -11.17 6.24 -27.49
N GLY A 4 -9.98 5.66 -27.30
CA GLY A 4 -9.82 4.41 -26.55
C GLY A 4 -10.29 4.59 -25.10
N ARG A 5 -11.39 3.92 -24.74
CA ARG A 5 -11.86 3.83 -23.35
C ARG A 5 -10.86 3.00 -22.55
N ASN A 6 -10.64 3.41 -21.30
CA ASN A 6 -9.85 2.65 -20.34
C ASN A 6 -10.79 1.88 -19.41
N TYR A 7 -10.66 0.57 -19.40
CA TYR A 7 -11.40 -0.32 -18.51
C TYR A 7 -10.52 -0.78 -17.36
N SER A 8 -11.14 -1.24 -16.27
CA SER A 8 -10.42 -1.85 -15.15
C SER A 8 -11.24 -2.95 -14.51
N SER A 9 -10.58 -4.00 -14.03
CA SER A 9 -11.23 -4.98 -13.16
C SER A 9 -11.56 -4.37 -11.80
N GLY A 10 -12.39 -5.08 -11.02
CA GLY A 10 -12.36 -4.95 -9.57
C GLY A 10 -10.98 -5.35 -9.00
N GLY A 11 -10.80 -5.21 -7.69
CA GLY A 11 -9.63 -5.78 -7.03
C GLY A 11 -9.67 -7.30 -7.09
N VAL A 12 -8.75 -7.90 -7.83
CA VAL A 12 -8.55 -9.36 -7.93
C VAL A 12 -7.52 -9.77 -6.89
N ARG A 13 -7.73 -10.87 -6.20
CA ARG A 13 -6.88 -11.39 -5.14
C ARG A 13 -5.68 -12.18 -5.70
N SER A 14 -4.47 -11.94 -5.21
CA SER A 14 -3.23 -12.61 -5.68
C SER A 14 -3.29 -14.13 -5.53
N HIS A 15 -3.94 -14.64 -4.48
CA HIS A 15 -4.06 -16.08 -4.19
C HIS A 15 -5.40 -16.71 -4.61
N SER A 16 -6.16 -16.05 -5.49
CA SER A 16 -7.45 -16.60 -5.96
C SER A 16 -7.31 -17.92 -6.77
N GLY A 17 -7.50 -19.06 -6.08
CA GLY A 17 -8.59 -20.02 -6.34
C GLY A 17 -8.60 -20.90 -7.59
N ALA A 18 -7.57 -21.72 -7.85
CA ALA A 18 -7.58 -22.82 -8.85
C ALA A 18 -7.81 -22.37 -10.32
N PRO A 19 -7.56 -23.20 -11.36
CA PRO A 19 -7.52 -22.66 -12.72
C PRO A 19 -8.95 -22.34 -13.16
N ARG A 20 -9.33 -21.05 -13.15
CA ARG A 20 -10.47 -20.38 -13.81
C ARG A 20 -11.40 -19.57 -12.87
N GLU A 21 -10.91 -18.47 -12.32
CA GLU A 21 -11.78 -17.44 -11.73
C GLU A 21 -12.14 -16.38 -12.79
N GLN A 22 -13.43 -16.09 -12.97
CA GLN A 22 -13.86 -15.00 -13.84
C GLN A 22 -13.70 -13.66 -13.11
N ILE A 23 -12.72 -12.86 -13.53
CA ILE A 23 -12.32 -11.63 -12.83
C ILE A 23 -13.05 -10.38 -13.34
N SER A 24 -13.63 -10.45 -14.54
CA SER A 24 -14.45 -9.37 -15.10
C SER A 24 -15.27 -9.88 -16.29
N CYS A 25 -16.51 -9.44 -16.41
CA CYS A 25 -17.28 -9.51 -17.65
C CYS A 25 -17.73 -8.09 -17.99
N PRO A 26 -16.85 -7.30 -18.62
CA PRO A 26 -17.24 -6.00 -19.12
C PRO A 26 -18.31 -6.22 -20.17
N ASP A 27 -19.38 -5.42 -20.13
CA ASP A 27 -20.39 -5.43 -21.18
C ASP A 27 -19.87 -4.68 -22.40
N PHE A 28 -18.84 -5.24 -23.03
CA PHE A 28 -18.25 -4.66 -24.25
C PHE A 28 -19.28 -4.55 -25.37
N LYS A 29 -20.35 -5.35 -25.33
CA LYS A 29 -21.40 -5.31 -26.35
C LYS A 29 -22.17 -3.99 -26.31
N ASN A 30 -22.45 -3.46 -25.12
CA ASN A 30 -23.11 -2.16 -24.97
C ASN A 30 -22.12 -0.97 -25.03
N ASP A 31 -20.83 -1.25 -24.84
CA ASP A 31 -19.75 -0.27 -24.90
C ASP A 31 -19.05 -0.18 -26.26
N ILE A 32 -19.52 -0.88 -27.29
CA ILE A 32 -19.06 -0.69 -28.66
C ILE A 32 -20.11 0.15 -29.39
N GLU A 33 -19.70 1.35 -29.82
CA GLU A 33 -20.45 2.11 -30.80
C GLU A 33 -20.17 1.49 -32.17
N ASP A 34 -21.05 0.57 -32.56
CA ASP A 34 -21.07 0.01 -33.91
C ASP A 34 -22.12 0.75 -34.74
N GLU A 35 -21.73 1.21 -35.93
CA GLU A 35 -22.67 1.82 -36.88
C GLU A 35 -23.61 0.75 -37.47
N ASP A 36 -23.18 -0.52 -37.49
CA ASP A 36 -23.92 -1.67 -37.99
C ASP A 36 -24.65 -2.39 -36.83
N VAL A 37 -25.82 -1.88 -36.43
CA VAL A 37 -26.61 -2.44 -35.31
C VAL A 37 -26.89 -3.93 -35.50
N GLY A 38 -26.37 -4.75 -34.59
CA GLY A 38 -26.64 -6.20 -34.53
C GLY A 38 -25.47 -7.10 -34.91
N ASP A 39 -24.30 -6.53 -35.23
CA ASP A 39 -23.12 -7.31 -35.60
C ASP A 39 -22.51 -8.06 -34.40
N VAL A 40 -22.04 -9.28 -34.69
CA VAL A 40 -21.33 -10.13 -33.73
C VAL A 40 -19.87 -9.73 -33.72
N HIS A 41 -19.40 -9.35 -32.54
CA HIS A 41 -18.01 -8.99 -32.31
C HIS A 41 -17.24 -10.19 -31.78
N THR A 42 -15.98 -10.30 -32.20
CA THR A 42 -15.02 -11.22 -31.59
C THR A 42 -13.98 -10.45 -30.81
N TYR A 43 -13.62 -10.96 -29.64
CA TYR A 43 -12.72 -10.29 -28.72
C TYR A 43 -11.39 -11.02 -28.59
N LYS A 44 -10.31 -10.26 -28.49
CA LYS A 44 -8.97 -10.76 -28.20
C LYS A 44 -8.31 -9.88 -27.14
N MET A 45 -7.52 -10.49 -26.28
CA MET A 45 -6.75 -9.79 -25.26
C MET A 45 -5.26 -10.12 -25.37
N SER A 46 -4.43 -9.09 -25.24
CA SER A 46 -2.98 -9.20 -25.16
C SER A 46 -2.49 -8.60 -23.85
N CYS A 47 -1.87 -9.44 -23.00
CA CYS A 47 -1.34 -9.06 -21.70
C CYS A 47 0.16 -9.39 -21.65
N PRO A 48 1.09 -8.44 -21.89
CA PRO A 48 2.52 -8.74 -21.95
C PRO A 48 3.09 -9.37 -20.66
N ARG A 49 2.62 -8.91 -19.49
CA ARG A 49 3.04 -9.44 -18.18
C ARG A 49 2.21 -10.62 -17.68
N GLY A 50 1.00 -10.80 -18.20
CA GLY A 50 0.06 -11.85 -17.78
C GLY A 50 -0.33 -12.82 -18.87
N SER A 51 0.56 -13.04 -19.83
CA SER A 51 0.35 -13.96 -20.94
C SER A 51 0.10 -15.38 -20.42
N GLY A 52 -1.04 -15.97 -20.80
CA GLY A 52 -1.45 -17.30 -20.33
C GLY A 52 -1.86 -17.37 -18.87
N VAL A 53 -1.96 -16.23 -18.17
CA VAL A 53 -2.64 -16.11 -16.87
C VAL A 53 -4.05 -15.61 -17.11
N PHE A 54 -4.20 -14.49 -17.83
CA PHE A 54 -5.49 -13.90 -18.16
C PHE A 54 -5.93 -14.35 -19.54
N VAL A 55 -7.11 -14.95 -19.61
CA VAL A 55 -7.72 -15.45 -20.84
C VAL A 55 -9.07 -14.77 -21.02
N MET A 56 -9.29 -14.23 -22.21
CA MET A 56 -10.56 -13.64 -22.60
C MET A 56 -11.36 -14.64 -23.44
N ASP A 57 -12.63 -14.82 -23.09
CA ASP A 57 -13.57 -15.52 -23.94
C ASP A 57 -13.87 -14.68 -25.19
N PRO A 58 -13.64 -15.20 -26.40
CA PRO A 58 -13.72 -14.41 -27.62
C PRO A 58 -15.15 -14.05 -28.05
N LEU A 59 -16.18 -14.63 -27.45
CA LEU A 59 -17.59 -14.38 -27.80
C LEU A 59 -18.24 -13.40 -26.82
N THR A 60 -17.92 -13.54 -25.53
CA THR A 60 -18.53 -12.76 -24.45
C THR A 60 -17.66 -11.61 -23.98
N GLY A 61 -16.34 -11.65 -24.24
CA GLY A 61 -15.38 -10.68 -23.70
C GLY A 61 -15.09 -10.86 -22.21
N CYS A 62 -15.64 -11.89 -21.56
CA CYS A 62 -15.36 -12.20 -20.18
C CYS A 62 -13.89 -12.63 -19.98
N ILE A 63 -13.26 -12.10 -18.94
CA ILE A 63 -11.86 -12.34 -18.62
C ILE A 63 -11.79 -13.29 -17.44
N THR A 64 -10.99 -14.33 -17.60
CA THR A 64 -10.76 -15.39 -16.63
C THR A 64 -9.28 -15.45 -16.26
N MET A 65 -8.99 -15.53 -14.97
CA MET A 65 -7.69 -15.82 -14.42
C MET A 65 -7.53 -17.35 -14.32
N THR A 66 -6.56 -17.89 -15.06
CA THR A 66 -6.35 -19.34 -15.25
C THR A 66 -5.18 -19.89 -14.46
N LYS A 67 -4.36 -19.01 -13.88
CA LYS A 67 -3.20 -19.33 -13.03
C LYS A 67 -3.17 -18.36 -11.86
N VAL A 68 -2.57 -18.79 -10.77
CA VAL A 68 -2.31 -17.95 -9.59
C VAL A 68 -1.35 -16.82 -9.95
N TRP A 69 -1.58 -15.63 -9.39
CA TRP A 69 -0.71 -14.47 -9.52
C TRP A 69 -0.12 -14.13 -8.16
N ASP A 70 0.99 -14.79 -7.83
CA ASP A 70 1.67 -14.64 -6.55
C ASP A 70 2.51 -13.35 -6.52
N LEU A 71 2.15 -12.41 -5.64
CA LEU A 71 2.89 -11.16 -5.43
C LEU A 71 4.06 -11.32 -4.44
N ASP A 72 4.08 -12.40 -3.66
CA ASP A 72 5.02 -12.67 -2.59
C ASP A 72 6.28 -13.39 -3.04
N ALA A 73 6.26 -14.00 -4.23
CA ALA A 73 7.37 -14.74 -4.85
C ALA A 73 8.72 -13.98 -4.97
N ALA A 74 8.77 -12.67 -4.66
CA ALA A 74 9.98 -11.86 -4.75
C ALA A 74 10.24 -10.90 -3.55
N ASN A 75 9.71 -11.16 -2.34
CA ASN A 75 9.77 -10.22 -1.20
C ASN A 75 9.19 -8.83 -1.54
N LYS A 76 8.31 -8.77 -2.55
CA LYS A 76 7.66 -7.54 -2.98
C LYS A 76 6.34 -7.43 -2.25
N ARG A 77 6.39 -6.89 -1.02
CA ARG A 77 5.21 -6.35 -0.34
C ARG A 77 4.73 -5.08 -1.06
N LEU A 78 4.37 -5.21 -2.31
CA LEU A 78 3.63 -4.21 -3.07
C LEU A 78 2.17 -4.54 -2.82
N GLY A 79 1.52 -3.79 -1.93
CA GLY A 79 0.14 -4.09 -1.52
C GLY A 79 -0.86 -4.21 -2.68
N GLU A 80 -0.54 -3.67 -3.86
CA GLU A 80 -1.28 -3.89 -5.10
C GLU A 80 -0.34 -3.83 -6.33
N GLU A 81 -0.65 -4.59 -7.39
CA GLU A 81 -0.04 -4.51 -8.73
C GLU A 81 -1.12 -4.24 -9.79
N THR A 82 -0.79 -3.54 -10.88
CA THR A 82 -1.69 -3.39 -12.03
C THR A 82 -1.07 -3.99 -13.30
N VAL A 83 -1.77 -4.96 -13.89
CA VAL A 83 -1.41 -5.54 -15.19
C VAL A 83 -2.20 -4.84 -16.28
N VAL A 84 -1.48 -4.20 -17.19
CA VAL A 84 -2.08 -3.50 -18.34
C VAL A 84 -2.17 -4.46 -19.51
N CYS A 85 -3.40 -4.64 -20.03
CA CYS A 85 -3.70 -5.45 -21.19
C CYS A 85 -4.33 -4.59 -22.29
N THR A 86 -4.18 -5.02 -23.54
CA THR A 86 -4.87 -4.44 -24.70
C THR A 86 -5.97 -5.40 -25.13
N VAL A 87 -7.19 -4.89 -25.26
CA VAL A 87 -8.33 -5.62 -25.82
C VAL A 87 -8.55 -5.15 -27.25
N THR A 88 -8.82 -6.08 -28.15
CA THR A 88 -9.18 -5.84 -29.55
C THR A 88 -10.53 -6.46 -29.81
N ALA A 89 -11.48 -5.65 -30.25
CA ALA A 89 -12.75 -6.12 -30.81
C ALA A 89 -12.63 -6.13 -32.33
N THR A 90 -13.13 -7.18 -32.97
CA THR A 90 -13.17 -7.34 -34.43
C THR A 90 -14.60 -7.63 -34.87
N ASP A 91 -15.12 -6.82 -35.80
CA ASP A 91 -16.44 -7.05 -36.42
C ASP A 91 -16.40 -8.21 -37.43
N ARG A 92 -17.54 -8.53 -38.05
CA ARG A 92 -17.62 -9.59 -39.06
C ARG A 92 -16.80 -9.28 -40.33
N ARG A 93 -16.56 -8.00 -40.62
CA ARG A 93 -15.89 -7.51 -41.82
C ARG A 93 -14.37 -7.37 -41.61
N GLY A 94 -13.88 -7.62 -40.41
CA GLY A 94 -12.48 -7.53 -40.03
C GLY A 94 -12.02 -6.15 -39.58
N LEU A 95 -12.93 -5.18 -39.41
CA LEU A 95 -12.60 -3.90 -38.79
C LEU A 95 -12.31 -4.11 -37.31
N THR A 96 -11.33 -3.37 -36.79
CA THR A 96 -10.88 -3.54 -35.42
C THR A 96 -10.90 -2.24 -34.64
N SER A 97 -11.21 -2.37 -33.34
CA SER A 97 -11.09 -1.31 -32.35
C SER A 97 -10.32 -1.82 -31.14
N THR A 98 -9.55 -0.95 -30.49
CA THR A 98 -8.71 -1.32 -29.36
C THR A 98 -8.98 -0.46 -28.12
N ALA A 99 -8.83 -1.08 -26.96
CA ALA A 99 -8.99 -0.44 -25.66
C ALA A 99 -7.93 -0.97 -24.68
N MET A 100 -7.58 -0.17 -23.68
CA MET A 100 -6.74 -0.63 -22.58
C MET A 100 -7.62 -1.19 -21.45
N PHE A 101 -7.17 -2.28 -20.84
CA PHE A 101 -7.81 -2.92 -19.71
C PHE A 101 -6.78 -3.08 -18.57
N ASN A 102 -7.06 -2.47 -17.42
CA ASN A 102 -6.20 -2.49 -16.24
C ASN A 102 -6.70 -3.53 -15.23
N ILE A 103 -5.99 -4.64 -15.10
CA ILE A 103 -6.27 -5.66 -14.09
C ILE A 103 -5.58 -5.25 -12.80
N LYS A 104 -6.35 -4.95 -11.75
CA LYS A 104 -5.83 -4.59 -10.43
C LYS A 104 -5.76 -5.83 -9.57
N ILE A 105 -4.54 -6.19 -9.17
CA ILE A 105 -4.25 -7.34 -8.34
C ILE A 105 -3.90 -6.81 -6.96
N LYS A 106 -4.59 -7.29 -5.95
CA LYS A 106 -4.36 -6.97 -4.55
C LYS A 106 -3.59 -8.12 -3.92
N GLU A 107 -2.63 -7.78 -3.10
CA GLU A 107 -1.96 -8.77 -2.27
C GLU A 107 -2.99 -9.35 -1.28
N ASP A 108 -3.01 -10.68 -1.22
CA ASP A 108 -3.56 -11.45 -0.12
C ASP A 108 -2.43 -11.72 0.86
N ASP A 109 -2.70 -11.56 2.15
CA ASP A 109 -1.80 -11.98 3.21
C ASP A 109 -1.83 -13.52 3.32
N ASP A 110 -1.22 -14.22 2.36
CA ASP A 110 -1.20 -15.70 2.26
C ASP A 110 0.09 -16.31 2.84
N ASN A 111 1.04 -15.46 3.21
CA ASN A 111 2.34 -15.81 3.76
C ASN A 111 2.27 -15.83 5.28
N LYS A 112 2.60 -16.97 5.90
CA LYS A 112 2.70 -17.03 7.36
C LYS A 112 3.83 -16.13 7.86
N PRO A 113 3.66 -15.42 8.99
CA PRO A 113 4.77 -14.74 9.64
C PRO A 113 5.83 -15.75 10.07
N PHE A 114 7.08 -15.34 10.24
CA PHE A 114 8.16 -16.21 10.69
C PHE A 114 9.12 -15.50 11.63
N LEU A 115 9.80 -16.29 12.45
CA LEU A 115 10.88 -15.83 13.33
C LEU A 115 12.19 -15.73 12.55
N SER A 116 12.85 -14.57 12.61
CA SER A 116 14.12 -14.36 11.89
C SER A 116 15.34 -14.92 12.64
N GLN A 117 15.16 -15.40 13.88
CA GLN A 117 16.21 -15.95 14.71
C GLN A 117 15.73 -17.24 15.37
N THR A 118 16.66 -18.15 15.63
CA THR A 118 16.41 -19.38 16.39
C THR A 118 16.84 -19.25 17.86
N SER A 119 17.39 -18.10 18.25
CA SER A 119 17.83 -17.83 19.62
C SER A 119 17.52 -16.41 20.08
N TYR A 120 16.97 -16.27 21.28
CA TYR A 120 16.56 -14.97 21.84
C TYR A 120 17.00 -14.79 23.29
N VAL A 121 17.18 -13.54 23.71
CA VAL A 121 17.52 -13.15 25.08
C VAL A 121 16.31 -12.49 25.75
N TYR A 122 15.95 -12.94 26.95
CA TYR A 122 14.81 -12.43 27.71
C TYR A 122 15.21 -12.10 29.14
N CYS A 123 15.13 -10.82 29.52
CA CYS A 123 15.38 -10.34 30.88
C CYS A 123 14.04 -9.83 31.46
N PRO A 124 13.27 -10.64 32.21
CA PRO A 124 12.01 -10.19 32.79
C PRO A 124 12.24 -9.11 33.84
N THR A 125 11.38 -8.11 33.88
CA THR A 125 11.23 -7.28 35.09
C THR A 125 10.67 -8.15 36.22
N VAL A 126 11.16 -7.97 37.44
CA VAL A 126 10.69 -8.71 38.63
C VAL A 126 9.17 -8.56 38.77
N GLY A 127 8.44 -9.69 38.74
CA GLY A 127 6.97 -9.71 38.85
C GLY A 127 6.21 -9.74 37.52
N SER A 128 6.88 -9.67 36.36
CA SER A 128 6.23 -9.75 35.06
C SER A 128 6.16 -11.18 34.53
N THR A 129 4.95 -11.64 34.16
CA THR A 129 4.75 -12.86 33.35
C THR A 129 4.88 -12.59 31.84
N SER A 130 4.85 -11.32 31.45
CA SER A 130 4.98 -10.81 30.09
C SER A 130 6.21 -9.91 29.95
N GLY A 131 7.07 -10.11 28.95
CA GLY A 131 8.20 -9.24 28.68
C GLY A 131 8.41 -9.08 27.18
N SER A 132 8.96 -7.92 26.80
CA SER A 132 9.33 -7.57 25.45
C SER A 132 10.84 -7.74 25.27
N GLY A 133 11.27 -8.83 24.63
CA GLY A 133 12.63 -8.97 24.10
C GLY A 133 12.77 -8.35 22.70
N PRO A 134 14.00 -8.19 22.18
CA PRO A 134 14.23 -7.81 20.79
C PRO A 134 13.93 -9.01 19.89
N TYR A 135 12.66 -9.24 19.57
CA TYR A 135 12.29 -10.30 18.65
C TYR A 135 12.20 -9.71 17.23
N SER A 136 13.01 -10.20 16.31
CA SER A 136 12.82 -9.94 14.89
C SER A 136 11.89 -11.00 14.31
N ALA A 137 10.71 -10.57 13.90
CA ALA A 137 9.72 -11.37 13.19
C ALA A 137 9.27 -10.64 11.93
N SER A 138 8.85 -11.38 10.91
CA SER A 138 8.41 -10.80 9.63
C SER A 138 7.00 -10.19 9.69
N GLY A 139 6.24 -10.49 10.74
CA GLY A 139 4.87 -10.01 10.97
C GLY A 139 4.79 -8.83 11.94
N THR A 140 3.77 -8.00 11.78
CA THR A 140 3.47 -6.81 12.59
C THR A 140 2.71 -7.09 13.89
N GLY A 141 2.34 -8.34 14.15
CA GLY A 141 1.53 -8.72 15.32
C GLY A 141 2.36 -9.12 16.54
N GLY A 142 1.68 -9.67 17.54
CA GLY A 142 2.25 -9.97 18.85
C GLY A 142 2.91 -11.35 18.94
N LEU A 143 3.89 -11.46 19.82
CA LEU A 143 4.49 -12.74 20.20
C LEU A 143 3.82 -13.27 21.46
N THR A 144 3.41 -14.53 21.41
CA THR A 144 2.86 -15.24 22.57
C THR A 144 3.79 -16.35 22.97
N TYR A 145 4.03 -16.50 24.26
CA TYR A 145 4.86 -17.54 24.84
C TYR A 145 4.23 -18.08 26.13
N GLY A 146 4.50 -19.34 26.48
CA GLY A 146 3.98 -19.99 27.69
C GLY A 146 4.62 -19.47 28.98
N ASP A 147 4.21 -19.98 30.14
CA ASP A 147 4.83 -19.58 31.41
C ASP A 147 6.33 -19.96 31.44
N LEU A 148 7.19 -18.96 31.63
CA LEU A 148 8.66 -19.13 31.70
C LEU A 148 9.18 -19.14 33.16
N SER A 149 8.28 -19.08 34.14
CA SER A 149 8.63 -18.96 35.56
C SER A 149 9.39 -20.16 36.13
N SER A 150 9.34 -21.32 35.47
CA SER A 150 10.00 -22.56 35.89
C SER A 150 11.48 -22.66 35.48
N TYR A 151 11.97 -21.78 34.58
CA TYR A 151 13.34 -21.86 34.09
C TYR A 151 14.32 -21.12 35.00
N ALA A 152 15.44 -21.76 35.31
CA ALA A 152 16.47 -21.17 36.15
C ALA A 152 17.15 -19.98 35.44
N LYS A 153 17.37 -18.89 36.17
CA LYS A 153 18.11 -17.72 35.67
C LYS A 153 19.52 -18.11 35.22
N GLY A 154 20.02 -17.46 34.17
CA GLY A 154 21.33 -17.75 33.59
C GLY A 154 21.39 -19.03 32.77
N THR A 155 20.25 -19.71 32.55
CA THR A 155 20.20 -20.93 31.74
C THR A 155 19.65 -20.67 30.34
N LYS A 156 20.01 -21.58 29.43
CA LYS A 156 19.38 -21.70 28.11
C LYS A 156 18.34 -22.81 28.16
N PHE A 157 17.20 -22.59 27.52
CA PHE A 157 16.17 -23.60 27.39
C PHE A 157 15.53 -23.55 26.01
N GLU A 158 14.99 -24.68 25.58
CA GLU A 158 14.21 -24.77 24.34
C GLU A 158 12.74 -24.52 24.64
N THR A 159 12.09 -23.70 23.81
CA THR A 159 10.65 -23.47 23.89
C THR A 159 10.09 -23.22 22.49
N THR A 160 8.78 -23.30 22.34
CA THR A 160 8.09 -22.95 21.09
C THR A 160 7.51 -21.55 21.23
N LEU A 161 7.84 -20.66 20.30
CA LEU A 161 7.25 -19.33 20.21
C LEU A 161 6.23 -19.30 19.09
N ARG A 162 5.12 -18.59 19.36
CA ARG A 162 4.10 -18.29 18.35
C ARG A 162 4.19 -16.83 17.92
N VAL A 163 4.42 -16.61 16.63
CA VAL A 163 4.28 -15.30 15.99
C VAL A 163 2.94 -15.23 15.28
N THR A 164 2.20 -14.14 15.45
CA THR A 164 0.94 -13.89 14.73
C THR A 164 1.06 -12.53 14.02
N ASP A 165 0.54 -12.40 12.81
CA ASP A 165 0.48 -11.13 12.08
C ASP A 165 -0.80 -10.33 12.41
N SER A 166 -1.05 -9.25 11.66
CA SER A 166 -2.26 -8.42 11.82
C SER A 166 -3.53 -9.04 11.24
N ALA A 167 -3.42 -10.00 10.31
CA ALA A 167 -4.57 -10.72 9.74
C ALA A 167 -4.95 -11.97 10.54
N GLY A 168 -4.10 -12.41 11.46
CA GLY A 168 -4.29 -13.57 12.31
C GLY A 168 -3.59 -14.85 11.83
N HIS A 169 -2.79 -14.81 10.75
CA HIS A 169 -1.95 -15.96 10.41
C HIS A 169 -0.81 -16.07 11.41
N TYR A 170 -0.36 -17.31 11.63
CA TYR A 170 0.63 -17.59 12.65
C TYR A 170 1.60 -18.69 12.24
N ASP A 171 2.77 -18.64 12.85
CA ASP A 171 3.79 -19.69 12.82
C ASP A 171 4.23 -20.02 14.25
N GLU A 172 4.52 -21.30 14.46
CA GLU A 172 5.04 -21.83 15.71
C GLU A 172 6.41 -22.45 15.43
N SER A 173 7.44 -21.86 16.03
CA SER A 173 8.82 -22.23 15.75
C SER A 173 9.57 -22.56 17.05
N PRO A 174 10.31 -23.68 17.12
CA PRO A 174 11.16 -23.99 18.25
C PRO A 174 12.38 -23.05 18.29
N VAL A 175 12.68 -22.52 19.46
CA VAL A 175 13.78 -21.56 19.68
C VAL A 175 14.54 -21.87 20.96
N THR A 176 15.79 -21.43 21.02
CA THR A 176 16.59 -21.41 22.24
C THR A 176 16.47 -20.04 22.93
N MET A 177 15.89 -20.00 24.12
CA MET A 177 15.81 -18.79 24.94
C MET A 177 16.95 -18.74 25.96
N PHE A 178 17.53 -17.56 26.18
CA PHE A 178 18.45 -17.29 27.29
C PHE A 178 17.80 -16.36 28.32
N PHE A 179 17.70 -16.81 29.56
CA PHE A 179 17.09 -16.08 30.66
C PHE A 179 18.15 -15.25 31.41
N CYS A 180 18.13 -13.92 31.27
CA CYS A 180 19.07 -13.00 31.92
C CYS A 180 18.48 -12.36 33.18
N ASP A 181 19.36 -11.82 34.02
CA ASP A 181 18.95 -10.99 35.15
C ASP A 181 18.37 -9.65 34.67
N PRO A 182 17.32 -9.11 35.35
CA PRO A 182 16.86 -7.76 35.09
C PRO A 182 18.02 -6.78 35.30
N PRO A 183 18.10 -5.69 34.51
CA PRO A 183 19.06 -4.64 34.77
C PRO A 183 18.92 -4.17 36.23
N ALA A 184 20.05 -4.09 36.95
CA ALA A 184 20.05 -3.69 38.35
C ALA A 184 19.25 -2.40 38.51
N PRO A 185 18.36 -2.29 39.53
CA PRO A 185 17.67 -1.04 39.78
C PRO A 185 18.72 0.06 39.93
N SER A 186 18.61 1.12 39.12
CA SER A 186 19.44 2.30 39.32
C SER A 186 19.25 2.73 40.77
N LYS A 187 20.34 2.84 41.54
CA LYS A 187 20.27 3.23 42.94
C LYS A 187 19.45 4.53 43.03
N PRO A 188 18.45 4.63 43.93
CA PRO A 188 17.87 5.93 44.23
C PRO A 188 18.99 6.82 44.76
N ASN A 189 19.19 7.97 44.13
CA ASN A 189 20.17 8.97 44.55
C ASN A 189 19.91 9.33 46.02
N SER A 190 20.68 8.74 46.93
CA SER A 190 20.71 9.15 48.33
C SER A 190 21.68 10.32 48.43
N ALA A 191 21.20 11.52 48.13
CA ALA A 191 21.88 12.75 48.50
C ALA A 191 21.26 13.26 49.81
N SER A 192 22.02 13.09 50.89
CA SER A 192 21.84 13.73 52.19
C SER A 192 21.75 15.26 52.02
N GLY A 193 20.82 15.88 52.74
CA GLY A 193 20.48 17.29 52.60
C GLY A 193 21.56 18.29 53.03
N ALA A 194 21.47 19.47 52.43
CA ALA A 194 21.77 20.76 53.05
C ALA A 194 20.87 21.81 52.39
N SER A 195 19.91 22.32 53.16
CA SER A 195 19.01 23.42 52.80
C SER A 195 19.53 24.74 53.39
N SER A 196 19.89 25.70 52.54
CA SER A 196 19.88 27.17 52.73
C SER A 196 20.82 27.80 51.69
N ALA A 197 20.53 28.86 50.94
CA ALA A 197 19.49 29.85 50.99
C ALA A 197 19.21 30.39 49.57
N SER A 198 17.95 30.78 49.38
CA SER A 198 17.44 31.53 48.23
C SER A 198 18.12 32.91 48.14
N ALA A 199 18.82 33.16 47.04
CA ALA A 199 19.12 34.51 46.56
C ALA A 199 18.26 34.77 45.32
N THR A 200 17.29 35.65 45.48
CA THR A 200 16.40 36.17 44.44
C THR A 200 17.22 37.00 43.45
N SER A 201 17.25 36.60 42.18
CA SER A 201 17.45 37.53 41.07
C SER A 201 16.48 37.19 39.95
N GLY A 202 15.52 38.09 39.74
CA GLY A 202 14.49 37.95 38.71
C GLY A 202 15.06 38.06 37.31
N GLY A 203 14.38 37.43 36.34
CA GLY A 203 14.74 37.58 34.94
C GLY A 203 13.94 36.71 33.99
N ILE A 204 12.73 37.17 33.65
CA ILE A 204 11.96 36.93 32.41
C ILE A 204 11.77 35.48 31.93
N ASP A 205 10.64 34.90 32.36
CA ASP A 205 9.68 34.11 31.59
C ASP A 205 10.18 33.26 30.41
N HIS A 206 10.21 31.94 30.63
CA HIS A 206 10.32 30.87 29.61
C HIS A 206 9.28 30.96 28.47
N PHE A 207 8.29 31.86 28.54
CA PHE A 207 7.32 32.10 27.47
C PHE A 207 7.95 32.69 26.20
N LEU A 208 9.07 33.41 26.29
CA LEU A 208 9.75 33.97 25.10
C LEU A 208 10.53 32.93 24.30
N PHE A 209 10.93 31.81 24.93
CA PHE A 209 11.78 30.79 24.27
C PHE A 209 11.03 29.96 23.22
N TRP A 210 9.69 29.86 23.33
CA TRP A 210 8.84 29.16 22.36
C TRP A 210 8.22 30.09 21.30
N LEU A 211 7.97 31.35 21.67
CA LEU A 211 7.35 32.33 20.76
C LEU A 211 8.27 32.74 19.60
N ILE A 212 9.57 32.89 19.86
CA ILE A 212 10.55 33.31 18.84
C ILE A 212 10.68 32.28 17.70
N PRO A 213 10.89 30.96 17.95
CA PRO A 213 10.97 29.98 16.87
C PRO A 213 9.62 29.79 16.13
N ALA A 214 8.49 29.90 16.82
CA ALA A 214 7.17 29.80 16.18
C ALA A 214 6.88 30.98 15.22
N LEU A 215 7.24 32.21 15.63
CA LEU A 215 7.10 33.40 14.79
C LEU A 215 8.05 33.38 13.59
N LEU A 216 9.29 32.88 13.77
CA LEU A 216 10.23 32.69 12.66
C LEU A 216 9.72 31.67 11.64
N LEU A 217 9.16 30.55 12.09
CA LEU A 217 8.57 29.55 11.20
C LEU A 217 7.38 30.12 10.42
N LEU A 218 6.50 30.87 11.08
CA LEU A 218 5.32 31.48 10.46
C LEU A 218 5.72 32.53 9.41
N ALA A 219 6.74 33.35 9.69
CA ALA A 219 7.28 34.32 8.74
C ALA A 219 7.90 33.63 7.51
N LEU A 220 8.60 32.51 7.70
CA LEU A 220 9.22 31.72 6.62
C LEU A 220 8.15 31.10 5.72
N MET A 221 7.10 30.52 6.30
CA MET A 221 5.97 29.94 5.57
C MET A 221 5.19 31.01 4.78
N ALA A 222 4.96 32.19 5.37
CA ALA A 222 4.35 33.31 4.67
C ALA A 222 5.23 33.83 3.52
N GLY A 223 6.55 33.90 3.72
CA GLY A 223 7.51 34.28 2.68
C GLY A 223 7.53 33.30 1.50
N LEU A 224 7.50 32.00 1.76
CA LEU A 224 7.39 30.95 0.74
C LEU A 224 6.07 31.05 -0.05
N ALA A 225 4.95 31.28 0.63
CA ALA A 225 3.66 31.46 -0.04
C ALA A 225 3.67 32.68 -0.99
N VAL A 226 4.18 33.83 -0.53
CA VAL A 226 4.32 35.03 -1.36
C VAL A 226 5.30 34.79 -2.52
N TYR A 227 6.38 34.04 -2.29
CA TYR A 227 7.34 33.68 -3.33
C TYR A 227 6.71 32.81 -4.43
N VAL A 228 5.92 31.79 -4.05
CA VAL A 228 5.20 30.93 -5.00
C VAL A 228 4.17 31.75 -5.78
N ILE A 229 3.39 32.60 -5.10
CA ILE A 229 2.42 33.47 -5.76
C ILE A 229 3.12 34.44 -6.74
N ARG A 230 4.23 35.06 -6.35
CA ARG A 230 5.03 35.90 -7.25
C ARG A 230 5.64 35.12 -8.41
N ARG A 231 6.10 33.89 -8.19
CA ARG A 231 6.59 32.98 -9.24
C ARG A 231 5.47 32.58 -10.21
N CYS A 232 4.25 32.37 -9.73
CA CYS A 232 3.08 32.12 -10.57
C CYS A 232 2.69 33.36 -11.41
N ILE A 233 2.79 34.56 -10.83
CA ILE A 233 2.47 35.82 -11.52
C ILE A 233 3.56 36.19 -12.53
N GLN A 234 4.84 36.04 -12.18
CA GLN A 234 5.98 36.37 -13.05
C GLN A 234 6.30 35.26 -14.07
N GLY A 235 5.89 34.01 -13.80
CA GLY A 235 5.99 32.88 -14.73
C GLY A 235 4.90 32.85 -15.81
N GLY A 236 4.06 33.89 -15.88
CA GLY A 236 3.06 34.06 -16.92
C GLY A 236 3.65 34.25 -18.32
N ARG A 237 4.02 33.15 -18.98
CA ARG A 237 3.75 33.04 -20.42
C ARG A 237 2.28 32.64 -20.58
N CYS A 238 1.51 33.61 -21.00
CA CYS A 238 0.14 33.51 -21.49
C CYS A 238 -0.01 32.55 -22.68
N GLY A 239 -1.21 31.96 -22.79
CA GLY A 239 -1.94 31.93 -24.07
C GLY A 239 -2.27 30.55 -24.65
N SER A 240 -3.43 30.00 -24.31
CA SER A 240 -4.51 29.94 -25.31
C SER A 240 -5.87 29.71 -24.67
N CYS A 241 -6.81 30.53 -25.10
CA CYS A 241 -8.22 30.56 -24.76
C CYS A 241 -8.86 29.17 -24.84
N TYR A 242 -9.55 28.76 -23.78
CA TYR A 242 -10.67 27.84 -23.94
C TYR A 242 -11.82 28.63 -24.59
N GLN A 243 -11.73 28.86 -25.90
CA GLN A 243 -12.89 29.27 -26.68
C GLN A 243 -13.91 28.14 -26.61
N SER A 244 -15.08 28.44 -26.07
CA SER A 244 -16.31 27.75 -26.42
C SER A 244 -16.45 27.81 -27.95
N ARG A 245 -16.20 26.69 -28.62
CA ARG A 245 -16.44 26.59 -30.06
C ARG A 245 -17.96 26.55 -30.23
N ALA A 246 -18.54 27.71 -30.52
CA ALA A 246 -19.88 27.79 -31.09
C ALA A 246 -19.88 26.93 -32.36
N VAL A 247 -20.76 25.93 -32.39
CA VAL A 247 -21.06 25.12 -33.56
C VAL A 247 -21.60 26.06 -34.63
N LYS A 248 -20.77 26.31 -35.65
CA LYS A 248 -21.18 27.03 -36.85
C LYS A 248 -22.10 26.11 -37.64
N THR A 249 -23.40 26.38 -37.56
CA THR A 249 -24.42 25.79 -38.42
C THR A 249 -24.07 26.14 -39.87
N ILE A 250 -23.55 25.17 -40.62
CA ILE A 250 -23.43 25.28 -42.08
C ILE A 250 -24.78 24.88 -42.63
N ARG A 251 -25.54 25.86 -43.14
CA ARG A 251 -26.65 25.60 -44.06
C ARG A 251 -26.06 24.98 -45.33
N PRO A 252 -26.61 23.86 -45.84
CA PRO A 252 -26.45 23.54 -47.24
C PRO A 252 -27.40 24.42 -48.05
N ASP A 253 -26.83 25.35 -48.82
CA ASP A 253 -27.53 25.98 -49.93
C ASP A 253 -27.86 24.90 -50.97
N ARG A 254 -29.15 24.75 -51.22
CA ARG A 254 -29.75 24.22 -52.46
C ARG A 254 -29.20 25.05 -53.64
N PRO A 255 -28.67 24.44 -54.73
CA PRO A 255 -29.47 24.17 -55.96
C PRO A 255 -28.99 22.89 -56.71
N LEU A 256 -29.71 22.22 -57.60
CA LEU A 256 -31.03 22.29 -58.23
C LEU A 256 -31.55 20.84 -58.31
#